data_AF-A0A956R1D5-F1
#
_entry.id   AF-A0A956R1D5-F1
#
_cell.length_a   1.000
_cell.length_b   1.000
_cell.length_c   1.000
_cell.angle_alpha   90.00
_cell.angle_beta   90.00
_cell.angle_gamma   90.00
#
_symmetry.space_group_name_H-M   'P 1'
#
loop_
_entity.id
_entity.type
_entity.pdbx_description
1 polymer ?
#
loop_
_entity_poly.entity_id
_entity_poly.type
_entity_poly.pdbx_seq_one_letter_code
_entity_poly.pdbx_strand_id
1 'polypeptide(L)'
;EFMENHAPTQYDFDLLQAWLDYEGMSVNYLATNRMLIQFSGTVGQFNEAFNTTLHVCMRKNPQQGNPPIPVYCTPDPMTLPIFVADRSPGIVTADLPVDPGPLPSETGT
;
A
#
# COMPACT_ATOMS: atom_id res chain seq x y z
N GLU A 1 10.69 26.01 -1.68
CA GLU A 1 11.11 25.44 -2.98
C GLU A 1 10.57 24.02 -3.24
N PHE A 2 11.09 22.94 -2.65
CA PHE A 2 10.62 21.57 -2.98
C PHE A 2 9.10 21.38 -2.78
N MET A 3 8.58 21.74 -1.61
CA MET A 3 7.16 21.58 -1.27
C MET A 3 6.21 22.46 -2.10
N GLU A 4 6.71 23.58 -2.63
CA GLU A 4 5.91 24.54 -3.40
C GLU A 4 5.86 24.16 -4.87
N ASN A 5 6.94 23.58 -5.41
CA ASN A 5 7.10 23.35 -6.85
C ASN A 5 6.94 21.88 -7.26
N HIS A 6 7.11 20.93 -6.34
CA HIS A 6 7.23 19.50 -6.69
C HIS A 6 6.38 18.54 -5.85
N ALA A 7 5.91 18.96 -4.68
CA ALA A 7 5.00 18.11 -3.90
C ALA A 7 3.58 18.15 -4.49
N PRO A 8 2.80 17.06 -4.34
CA PRO A 8 1.37 17.09 -4.60
C PRO A 8 0.69 18.27 -3.89
N THR A 9 -0.40 18.79 -4.45
CA THR A 9 -1.12 19.89 -3.80
C THR A 9 -1.75 19.41 -2.50
N GLN A 10 -1.97 20.33 -1.55
CA GLN A 10 -2.67 19.99 -0.31
C GLN A 10 -4.08 19.48 -0.61
N TYR A 11 -4.76 20.11 -1.57
CA TYR A 11 -6.11 19.74 -1.97
C TYR A 11 -6.20 18.30 -2.49
N ASP A 12 -5.29 17.89 -3.38
CA ASP A 12 -5.30 16.53 -3.93
C ASP A 12 -4.97 15.50 -2.84
N PHE A 13 -4.03 15.85 -1.94
CA PHE A 13 -3.67 15.01 -0.81
C PHE A 13 -4.84 14.79 0.16
N ASP A 14 -5.61 15.83 0.45
CA ASP A 14 -6.79 15.75 1.32
C ASP A 14 -7.96 15.02 0.64
N LEU A 15 -8.12 15.19 -0.68
CA LEU A 15 -9.14 14.47 -1.44
C LEU A 15 -8.88 12.96 -1.46
N LEU A 16 -7.63 12.54 -1.61
CA LEU A 16 -7.25 11.11 -1.56
C LEU A 16 -7.49 10.52 -0.16
N GLN A 17 -7.21 11.26 0.90
CA GLN A 17 -7.52 10.83 2.27
C GLN A 17 -9.03 10.63 2.47
N ALA A 18 -9.84 11.59 2.02
CA ALA A 18 -11.30 11.51 2.13
C ALA A 18 -11.88 10.36 1.30
N TRP A 19 -11.32 10.08 0.13
CA TRP A 19 -11.71 8.92 -0.68
C TRP A 19 -11.39 7.60 0.03
N LEU A 20 -10.19 7.46 0.60
CA LEU A 20 -9.83 6.25 1.36
C LEU A 20 -10.79 6.03 2.54
N ASP A 21 -11.14 7.08 3.28
CA ASP A 21 -12.12 7.01 4.36
C ASP A 21 -13.52 6.59 3.86
N TYR A 22 -13.95 7.14 2.72
CA TYR A 22 -15.21 6.77 2.07
C TYR A 22 -15.26 5.28 1.66
N GLU A 23 -14.16 4.73 1.16
CA GLU A 23 -14.02 3.29 0.85
C GLU A 23 -13.91 2.41 2.14
N GLY A 24 -13.98 3.03 3.32
CA GLY A 24 -13.90 2.36 4.62
C GLY A 24 -12.47 1.97 5.03
N MET A 25 -11.45 2.53 4.37
CA MET A 25 -10.05 2.37 4.74
C MET A 25 -9.67 3.33 5.86
N SER A 26 -8.73 2.93 6.70
CA SER A 26 -8.16 3.77 7.76
C SER A 26 -6.81 4.33 7.34
N VAL A 27 -6.66 5.65 7.34
CA VAL A 27 -5.37 6.33 7.12
C VAL A 27 -4.52 6.22 8.40
N ASN A 28 -3.35 5.60 8.29
CA ASN A 28 -2.46 5.32 9.41
C ASN A 28 -1.29 6.30 9.50
N TYR A 29 -0.80 6.77 8.35
CA TYR A 29 0.32 7.69 8.29
C TYR A 29 0.24 8.59 7.05
N LEU A 30 0.64 9.85 7.24
CA LEU A 30 0.69 10.89 6.22
C LEU A 30 2.11 11.44 6.18
N ALA A 31 2.79 11.29 5.04
CA ALA A 31 4.10 11.89 4.87
C ALA A 31 3.96 13.42 4.75
N THR A 32 4.79 14.16 5.48
CA THR A 32 4.78 15.64 5.46
C THR A 32 5.09 16.23 4.09
N ASN A 33 5.78 15.47 3.23
CA ASN A 33 6.05 15.82 1.84
C ASN A 33 4.90 15.50 0.86
N ARG A 34 3.78 14.94 1.37
CA ARG A 34 2.57 14.55 0.62
C ARG A 34 2.78 13.48 -0.46
N MET A 35 3.92 12.79 -0.46
CA MET A 35 4.23 11.76 -1.46
C MET A 35 3.79 10.35 -1.04
N LEU A 36 3.33 10.17 0.20
CA LEU A 36 2.91 8.87 0.72
C LEU A 36 1.73 9.02 1.68
N ILE A 37 0.71 8.19 1.46
CA ILE A 37 -0.35 7.89 2.40
C ILE A 37 -0.24 6.40 2.72
N GLN A 38 -0.08 6.06 3.99
CA GLN A 38 -0.22 4.68 4.45
C GLN A 38 -1.64 4.49 4.97
N PHE A 39 -2.30 3.43 4.54
CA PHE A 39 -3.63 3.09 5.00
C PHE A 39 -3.76 1.59 5.24
N SER A 40 -4.81 1.18 5.93
CA SER A 40 -5.15 -0.21 6.18
C SER A 40 -6.65 -0.44 5.99
N GLY A 41 -6.99 -1.70 5.77
CA GLY A 41 -8.36 -2.17 5.66
C GLY A 41 -8.37 -3.67 5.42
N THR A 42 -9.54 -4.21 5.14
CA THR A 42 -9.70 -5.62 4.78
C THR A 42 -9.36 -5.87 3.31
N VAL A 43 -9.04 -7.11 2.97
CA VAL A 43 -8.85 -7.54 1.57
C VAL A 43 -10.10 -7.26 0.72
N GLY A 44 -11.29 -7.42 1.29
CA GLY A 44 -12.56 -7.15 0.60
C GLY A 44 -12.69 -5.68 0.19
N GLN A 45 -12.43 -4.77 1.13
CA GLN A 45 -12.45 -3.32 0.86
C GLN A 45 -11.42 -2.94 -0.20
N PHE A 46 -10.22 -3.53 -0.17
CA PHE A 46 -9.19 -3.25 -1.17
C PHE A 46 -9.62 -3.72 -2.56
N ASN A 47 -10.14 -4.94 -2.65
CA ASN A 47 -10.62 -5.49 -3.92
C ASN A 47 -11.75 -4.66 -4.52
N GLU A 48 -12.66 -4.14 -3.68
CA GLU A 48 -13.75 -3.27 -4.12
C GLU A 48 -13.26 -1.89 -4.59
N ALA A 49 -12.50 -1.18 -3.74
CA ALA A 49 -12.03 0.18 -4.03
C ALA A 49 -11.09 0.26 -5.25
N PHE A 50 -10.25 -0.77 -5.45
CA PHE A 50 -9.28 -0.84 -6.55
C PHE A 50 -9.73 -1.74 -7.70
N ASN A 51 -10.97 -2.26 -7.65
CA ASN A 51 -11.56 -3.19 -8.60
C ASN A 51 -10.55 -4.24 -9.09
N THR A 52 -10.04 -5.01 -8.12
CA THR A 52 -8.97 -5.99 -8.32
C THR A 52 -9.21 -7.21 -7.44
N THR A 53 -8.37 -8.24 -7.56
CA THR A 53 -8.40 -9.39 -6.65
C THR A 53 -6.99 -9.63 -6.12
N LEU A 54 -6.80 -9.40 -4.83
CA LEU A 54 -5.57 -9.77 -4.15
C LEU A 54 -5.49 -11.29 -3.96
N HIS A 55 -4.34 -11.84 -4.33
CA HIS A 55 -3.93 -13.21 -4.09
C HIS A 55 -2.68 -13.26 -3.22
N VAL A 56 -2.44 -14.40 -2.58
CA VAL A 56 -1.16 -14.67 -1.91
C VAL A 56 -0.24 -15.38 -2.90
N CYS A 57 0.84 -14.72 -3.30
CA CYS A 57 1.90 -15.26 -4.14
C CYS A 57 3.13 -15.61 -3.31
N MET A 58 3.91 -16.59 -3.78
CA MET A 58 5.21 -16.93 -3.18
C MET A 58 6.33 -16.27 -3.98
N ARG A 59 6.91 -15.19 -3.43
CA ARG A 59 8.05 -14.50 -4.03
C ARG A 59 9.34 -15.27 -3.72
N LYS A 60 10.19 -15.47 -4.74
CA LYS A 60 11.52 -16.07 -4.54
C LYS A 60 12.32 -15.22 -3.55
N ASN A 61 12.91 -15.88 -2.56
CA ASN A 61 13.77 -15.20 -1.59
C ASN A 61 15.04 -14.66 -2.28
N PRO A 62 15.38 -13.37 -2.10
CA PRO A 62 16.61 -12.81 -2.67
C PRO A 62 17.87 -13.41 -2.05
N GLN A 63 17.79 -13.93 -0.82
CA GLN A 63 18.88 -14.66 -0.18
C GLN A 63 18.81 -16.15 -0.56
N GLN A 64 19.88 -16.68 -1.14
CA GLN A 64 19.96 -18.09 -1.51
C GLN A 64 19.79 -19.00 -0.30
N GLY A 65 19.00 -20.08 -0.47
CA GLY A 65 18.78 -21.11 0.55
C GLY A 65 17.57 -20.86 1.46
N ASN A 66 17.03 -19.64 1.49
CA ASN A 66 15.87 -19.32 2.32
C ASN A 66 14.54 -19.66 1.61
N PRO A 67 13.47 -19.99 2.38
CA PRO A 67 12.17 -20.30 1.82
C PRO A 67 11.56 -19.09 1.09
N PRO A 68 10.71 -19.31 0.07
CA PRO A 68 9.94 -18.25 -0.57
C PRO A 68 9.08 -17.48 0.42
N ILE A 69 8.88 -16.18 0.16
CA ILE A 69 8.17 -15.26 1.05
C ILE A 69 6.74 -15.06 0.52
N PRO A 70 5.70 -15.27 1.34
CA PRO A 70 4.34 -14.96 0.93
C PRO A 70 4.15 -13.44 0.83
N VAL A 71 3.53 -12.98 -0.26
CA VAL A 71 3.24 -11.56 -0.51
C VAL A 71 1.87 -11.43 -1.16
N TYR A 72 1.21 -10.27 -1.00
CA TYR A 72 0.06 -9.96 -1.84
C TYR A 72 0.49 -9.69 -3.29
N CYS A 73 -0.32 -10.13 -4.23
CA CYS A 73 -0.13 -9.92 -5.65
C CYS A 73 -1.49 -9.82 -6.35
N THR A 74 -1.51 -9.16 -7.52
CA THR A 74 -2.63 -9.23 -8.46
C THR A 74 -2.08 -9.55 -9.85
N PRO A 75 -2.58 -10.59 -10.55
CA PRO A 75 -2.16 -10.88 -11.92
C PRO A 75 -2.76 -9.88 -12.93
N ASP A 76 -3.90 -9.29 -12.57
CA ASP A 76 -4.64 -8.36 -13.43
C ASP A 76 -4.40 -6.90 -13.01
N PRO A 77 -4.48 -5.94 -13.94
CA PRO A 77 -4.42 -4.53 -13.61
C PRO A 77 -5.55 -4.13 -12.65
N MET A 78 -5.24 -3.28 -11.68
CA MET A 78 -6.25 -2.60 -10.88
C MET A 78 -6.84 -1.40 -11.64
N THR A 79 -8.08 -1.04 -11.35
CA THR A 79 -8.71 0.16 -11.93
C THR A 79 -9.24 1.06 -10.84
N LEU A 80 -9.07 2.36 -11.03
CA LEU A 80 -9.42 3.39 -10.07
C LEU A 80 -10.42 4.39 -10.66
N PRO A 81 -11.22 5.08 -9.84
CA PRO A 81 -11.90 6.28 -10.27
C PRO A 81 -10.90 7.28 -10.86
N ILE A 82 -11.26 7.94 -11.97
CA ILE A 82 -10.33 8.82 -12.70
C ILE A 82 -9.73 9.91 -11.81
N PHE A 83 -10.51 10.46 -10.88
CA PHE A 83 -10.03 11.51 -9.98
C PHE A 83 -8.94 11.00 -9.01
N VAL A 84 -8.92 9.70 -8.69
CA VAL A 84 -7.87 9.08 -7.88
C VAL A 84 -6.65 8.78 -8.75
N ALA A 85 -6.87 8.20 -9.93
CA ALA A 85 -5.81 7.84 -10.87
C ALA A 85 -4.98 9.06 -11.35
N ASP A 86 -5.63 10.22 -11.54
CA ASP A 86 -4.95 11.45 -11.94
C ASP A 86 -4.07 12.05 -10.82
N ARG A 87 -4.26 11.63 -9.57
CA ARG A 87 -3.62 12.20 -8.37
C ARG A 87 -2.61 11.28 -7.71
N SER A 88 -2.71 9.98 -7.97
CA SER A 88 -1.83 8.96 -7.40
C SER A 88 -1.19 8.12 -8.50
N PRO A 89 0.14 7.93 -8.49
CA PRO A 89 0.80 7.03 -9.43
C PRO A 89 0.50 5.54 -9.16
N GLY A 90 -0.17 5.22 -8.03
CA GLY A 90 -0.63 3.87 -7.70
C GLY A 90 -0.22 3.40 -6.31
N ILE A 91 -0.35 2.09 -6.09
CA ILE A 91 0.01 1.40 -4.86
C ILE A 91 1.47 0.93 -4.95
N VAL A 92 2.27 1.28 -3.94
CA VAL A 92 3.69 0.91 -3.87
C VAL A 92 3.88 -0.50 -3.32
N THR A 93 3.15 -0.84 -2.25
CA THR A 93 3.16 -2.15 -1.62
C THR A 93 1.83 -2.44 -0.94
N ALA A 94 1.52 -3.73 -0.79
CA ALA A 94 0.43 -4.24 0.03
C ALA A 94 1.00 -5.38 0.87
N ASP A 95 1.04 -5.18 2.18
CA ASP A 95 1.73 -6.08 3.09
C ASP A 95 0.75 -7.06 3.75
N LEU A 96 1.22 -8.29 4.00
CA LEU A 96 0.51 -9.23 4.85
C LEU A 96 0.54 -8.73 6.31
N PRO A 97 -0.50 -9.06 7.10
CA PRO A 97 -0.47 -8.77 8.53
C PRO A 97 0.75 -9.41 9.18
N VAL A 98 1.31 -8.71 10.18
CA VAL A 98 2.47 -9.19 10.93
C VAL A 98 2.17 -10.54 11.58
N ASP A 99 3.13 -11.47 11.51
CA ASP A 99 3.09 -12.69 12.31
C ASP A 99 3.36 -12.30 13.78
N PRO A 100 2.42 -12.54 14.72
CA PRO A 100 2.62 -12.20 16.14
C PRO A 100 3.61 -13.14 16.85
N GLY A 101 4.18 -14.13 16.15
CA GLY A 101 5.20 -15.03 16.69
C GLY A 101 6.46 -14.32 17.21
N PRO A 102 7.25 -15.00 18.05
CA PRO A 102 8.50 -14.45 18.58
C PRO A 102 9.47 -14.14 17.44
N LEU A 103 10.01 -12.92 17.43
CA LEU A 103 11.05 -12.54 16.47
C LEU A 103 12.31 -13.40 16.69
N PRO A 104 12.99 -13.84 15.61
CA PRO A 104 14.28 -14.48 15.72
C PRO A 104 15.28 -13.55 16.44
N SER A 105 16.14 -14.11 17.29
CA SER A 105 17.17 -13.34 17.97
C SER A 105 18.17 -12.76 16.96
N GLU A 106 18.39 -11.44 16.98
CA GLU A 106 19.31 -10.75 16.06
C GLU A 106 20.81 -11.04 16.35
N THR A 107 21.12 -11.74 17.45
CA THR A 107 22.44 -12.33 17.67
C THR A 107 22.65 -13.51 16.72
N GLY A 108 23.28 -13.25 15.57
CA GLY A 108 23.80 -14.29 14.69
C GLY A 108 24.72 -15.25 15.45
N THR A 109 24.47 -16.56 15.32
CA THR A 109 25.37 -17.62 15.77
C THR A 109 26.37 -17.99 14.68
#